data_AF-A0A3B9KKQ2-F1
#
_entry.id   AF-A0A3B9KKQ2-F1
#
_cell.length_a   1.000
_cell.length_b   1.000
_cell.length_c   1.000
_cell.angle_alpha   90.00
_cell.angle_beta   90.00
_cell.angle_gamma   90.00
#
_symmetry.space_group_name_H-M   'P 1'
#
loop_
_entity.id
_entity.type
_entity.pdbx_description
1 polymer ?
#
loop_
_entity_poly.entity_id
_entity_poly.type
_entity_poly.pdbx_seq_one_letter_code
_entity_poly.pdbx_strand_id
1 'polypeptide(L)'
;MMTVFFALLVRAVVMIPIFLLIKSKDIAAAKLSDENIARMVNALPEEKRTPFLMQLNKVKKNPTTAVLLALFLGGVGAHKFYLGQTGLGIVYLLFCWTTIPGWISLIEAFSLLVKTAKNNETKAKELYQMYTRTYPVRY
;
A
#
# COMPACT_ATOMS: atom_id res chain seq x y z
N MET A 1 -17.76 0.96 -30.25
CA MET A 1 -17.63 2.37 -29.81
C MET A 1 -18.74 2.76 -28.82
N MET A 2 -20.03 2.52 -29.12
CA MET A 2 -21.17 2.83 -28.23
C MET A 2 -21.22 2.02 -26.91
N THR A 3 -20.89 0.72 -26.96
CA THR A 3 -20.93 -0.19 -25.81
C THR A 3 -19.84 0.08 -24.76
N VAL A 4 -18.66 0.52 -25.22
CA VAL A 4 -17.54 0.89 -24.34
C VAL A 4 -17.87 2.16 -23.56
N PHE A 5 -18.52 3.13 -24.20
CA PHE A 5 -18.91 4.40 -23.58
C PHE A 5 -20.03 4.21 -22.55
N PHE A 6 -21.03 3.37 -22.86
CA PHE A 6 -22.10 3.04 -21.92
C PHE A 6 -21.57 2.27 -20.69
N ALA A 7 -20.65 1.32 -20.90
CA ALA A 7 -19.98 0.63 -19.81
C ALA A 7 -19.15 1.58 -18.93
N LEU A 8 -18.54 2.61 -19.51
CA LEU A 8 -17.79 3.63 -18.77
C LEU A 8 -18.66 4.53 -17.90
N LEU A 9 -19.82 4.92 -18.41
CA LEU A 9 -20.76 5.80 -17.73
C LEU A 9 -21.43 5.09 -16.55
N VAL A 10 -21.90 3.86 -16.76
CA VAL A 10 -22.45 3.01 -15.69
C VAL A 10 -21.37 2.72 -14.62
N ARG A 11 -20.10 2.56 -15.02
CA ARG A 11 -18.96 2.37 -14.10
C ARG A 11 -18.65 3.59 -13.26
N ALA A 12 -18.68 4.80 -13.81
CA ALA A 12 -18.45 6.02 -13.04
C ALA A 12 -19.53 6.19 -11.95
N VAL A 13 -20.80 5.95 -12.30
CA VAL A 13 -21.94 6.08 -11.38
C VAL A 13 -21.89 5.07 -10.23
N VAL A 14 -21.36 3.86 -10.46
CA VAL A 14 -21.20 2.83 -9.41
C VAL A 14 -19.92 3.04 -8.58
N MET A 15 -18.83 3.50 -9.21
CA MET A 15 -17.55 3.72 -8.54
C MET A 15 -17.55 4.91 -7.58
N ILE A 16 -18.29 5.99 -7.87
CA ILE A 16 -18.36 7.19 -7.02
C ILE A 16 -18.94 6.91 -5.62
N PRO A 17 -20.10 6.23 -5.46
CA PRO A 17 -20.62 5.88 -4.14
C PRO A 17 -19.75 4.84 -3.42
N ILE A 18 -19.19 3.87 -4.13
CA ILE A 18 -18.22 2.91 -3.57
C ILE A 18 -16.95 3.65 -3.09
N PHE A 19 -16.45 4.61 -3.86
CA PHE A 19 -15.31 5.45 -3.51
C PHE A 19 -15.56 6.23 -2.21
N LEU A 20 -16.73 6.85 -2.05
CA LEU A 20 -17.06 7.59 -0.83
C LEU A 20 -17.13 6.68 0.41
N LEU A 21 -17.67 5.46 0.26
CA LEU A 21 -17.73 4.49 1.35
C LEU A 21 -16.36 3.89 1.70
N ILE A 22 -15.51 3.66 0.70
CA ILE A 22 -14.17 3.11 0.90
C ILE A 22 -13.25 4.18 1.51
N LYS A 23 -13.30 5.43 1.01
CA LYS A 23 -12.42 6.53 1.46
C LYS A 23 -12.50 6.76 2.97
N SER A 24 -13.68 6.68 3.59
CA SER A 24 -13.82 6.89 5.03
C SER A 24 -13.16 5.80 5.87
N LYS A 25 -13.39 4.52 5.54
CA LYS A 25 -12.80 3.37 6.22
C LYS A 25 -11.30 3.27 5.97
N ASP A 26 -10.88 3.58 4.75
CA ASP A 26 -9.49 3.46 4.33
C ASP A 26 -8.59 4.51 4.99
N ILE A 27 -9.06 5.75 5.14
CA ILE A 27 -8.32 6.78 5.87
C ILE A 27 -8.18 6.40 7.35
N ALA A 28 -9.22 5.84 7.97
CA ALA A 28 -9.16 5.39 9.35
C ALA A 28 -8.16 4.22 9.52
N ALA A 29 -8.20 3.23 8.63
CA ALA A 29 -7.29 2.09 8.65
C ALA A 29 -5.82 2.49 8.43
N ALA A 30 -5.57 3.46 7.53
CA ALA A 30 -4.22 3.99 7.30
C ALA A 30 -3.67 4.72 8.53
N LYS A 31 -4.50 5.56 9.18
CA LYS A 31 -4.11 6.25 10.43
C LYS A 31 -3.82 5.28 11.58
N LEU A 32 -4.64 4.23 11.73
CA LEU A 32 -4.43 3.20 12.75
C LEU A 32 -3.09 2.49 12.57
N SER A 33 -2.71 2.19 11.32
CA SER A 33 -1.42 1.61 10.99
C SER A 33 -0.25 2.53 11.40
N ASP A 34 -0.34 3.83 11.10
CA ASP A 34 0.69 4.81 11.50
C ASP A 34 0.77 4.94 13.04
N GLU A 35 -0.36 4.90 13.74
CA GLU A 35 -0.41 4.89 15.20
C GLU A 35 0.24 3.63 15.79
N ASN A 36 -0.03 2.44 15.22
CA ASN A 36 0.60 1.20 15.64
C ASN A 36 2.13 1.26 15.51
N ILE A 37 2.65 1.84 14.42
CA ILE A 37 4.08 2.05 14.22
C ILE A 37 4.64 3.00 15.27
N ALA A 38 3.96 4.12 15.57
CA ALA A 38 4.38 5.06 16.60
C ALA A 38 4.43 4.40 17.99
N ARG A 39 3.45 3.57 18.33
CA ARG A 39 3.43 2.79 19.58
C ARG A 39 4.64 1.84 19.66
N MET A 40 5.01 1.17 18.55
CA MET A 40 6.21 0.31 18.50
C MET A 40 7.50 1.12 18.70
N VAL A 41 7.62 2.29 18.07
CA VAL A 41 8.78 3.18 18.23
C VAL A 41 8.92 3.62 19.68
N ASN A 42 7.83 4.02 20.32
CA ASN A 42 7.83 4.48 21.70
C ASN A 42 8.10 3.35 22.71
N ALA A 43 7.68 2.13 22.39
CA ALA A 43 7.95 0.93 23.18
C ALA A 43 9.42 0.48 23.13
N LEU A 44 10.19 0.91 22.11
CA LEU A 44 11.62 0.64 22.04
C LEU A 44 12.39 1.50 23.06
N PRO A 45 13.43 0.94 23.72
CA PRO A 45 14.35 1.72 24.54
C PRO A 45 15.06 2.78 23.68
N GLU A 46 15.36 3.94 24.26
CA GLU A 46 15.82 5.13 23.50
C GLU A 46 17.03 4.85 22.61
N GLU A 47 17.96 4.03 23.09
CA GLU A 47 19.15 3.58 22.37
C GLU A 47 18.83 2.94 21.01
N LYS A 48 17.75 2.16 20.92
CA LYS A 48 17.38 1.40 19.72
C LYS A 48 16.46 2.17 18.77
N ARG A 49 15.93 3.32 19.18
CA ARG A 49 14.96 4.10 18.37
C ARG A 49 15.58 4.64 17.10
N THR A 50 16.74 5.26 17.18
CA THR A 50 17.42 5.89 16.04
C THR A 50 17.78 4.89 14.93
N PRO A 51 18.45 3.75 15.21
CA PRO A 51 18.74 2.77 14.16
C PRO A 51 17.46 2.11 13.64
N PHE A 52 16.46 1.87 14.49
CA PHE A 52 15.15 1.36 14.06
C PHE A 52 14.46 2.31 13.08
N LEU A 53 14.40 3.61 13.39
CA LEU A 53 13.77 4.62 12.54
C LEU A 53 14.49 4.76 11.20
N MET A 54 15.82 4.65 11.19
CA MET A 54 16.61 4.64 9.95
C MET A 54 16.25 3.43 9.07
N GLN A 55 16.17 2.23 9.66
CA GLN A 55 15.76 1.02 8.95
C GLN A 55 14.31 1.10 8.47
N LEU A 56 13.41 1.60 9.31
CA LEU A 56 12.00 1.78 8.98
C LEU A 56 11.84 2.75 7.80
N ASN A 57 12.52 3.89 7.82
CA ASN A 57 12.44 4.87 6.73
C ASN A 57 12.94 4.27 5.40
N LYS A 58 13.99 3.45 5.45
CA LYS A 58 14.51 2.74 4.27
C LYS A 58 13.49 1.77 3.64
N VAL A 59 12.71 1.05 4.45
CA VAL A 59 11.73 0.07 3.95
C VAL A 59 10.35 0.69 3.69
N LYS A 60 10.03 1.81 4.36
CA LYS A 60 8.73 2.49 4.27
C LYS A 60 8.47 2.94 2.83
N LYS A 61 7.29 2.59 2.34
CA LYS A 61 6.80 2.98 1.02
C LYS A 61 5.80 4.11 1.14
N ASN A 62 5.81 5.03 0.18
CA ASN A 62 4.90 6.16 0.17
C ASN A 62 3.56 5.74 -0.47
N PRO A 63 2.43 5.81 0.27
CA PRO A 63 1.11 5.47 -0.26
C PRO A 63 0.73 6.28 -1.50
N THR A 64 1.07 7.57 -1.54
CA THR A 64 0.77 8.45 -2.68
C THR A 64 1.50 8.01 -3.93
N THR A 65 2.78 7.62 -3.81
CA THR A 65 3.56 7.10 -4.93
C THR A 65 2.96 5.80 -5.47
N ALA A 66 2.51 4.91 -4.58
CA ALA A 66 1.84 3.68 -4.99
C ALA A 66 0.57 3.98 -5.81
N VAL A 67 -0.27 4.92 -5.35
CA VAL A 67 -1.50 5.34 -6.06
C VAL A 67 -1.17 5.93 -7.42
N LEU A 68 -0.14 6.78 -7.50
CA LEU A 68 0.31 7.38 -8.75
C LEU A 68 0.76 6.30 -9.75
N LEU A 69 1.54 5.32 -9.28
CA LEU A 69 1.94 4.16 -10.09
C LEU A 69 0.74 3.35 -10.58
N ALA A 70 -0.32 3.20 -9.78
CA ALA A 70 -1.52 2.47 -10.17
C ALA A 70 -2.38 3.23 -11.18
N LEU A 71 -2.39 4.58 -11.13
CA LEU A 71 -3.13 5.40 -12.09
C LEU A 71 -2.41 5.52 -13.44
N PHE A 72 -1.10 5.75 -13.43
CA PHE A 72 -0.34 5.98 -14.66
C PHE A 72 0.22 4.69 -15.28
N LEU A 73 0.69 3.75 -14.46
CA LEU A 73 1.32 2.49 -14.91
C LEU A 73 0.52 1.25 -14.48
N GLY A 74 -0.76 1.43 -14.17
CA GLY A 74 -1.63 0.35 -13.69
C GLY A 74 -1.87 -0.77 -14.71
N GLY A 75 -1.91 -0.43 -16.00
CA GLY A 75 -2.03 -1.41 -17.09
C GLY A 75 -0.85 -2.38 -17.20
N VAL A 76 0.33 -1.97 -16.72
CA VAL A 76 1.56 -2.79 -16.69
C VAL A 76 1.74 -3.44 -15.31
N GLY A 77 1.04 -2.97 -14.29
CA GLY A 77 1.11 -3.48 -12.92
C GLY A 77 2.26 -2.93 -12.08
N ALA A 78 2.82 -1.76 -12.41
CA ALA A 78 3.98 -1.18 -11.71
C ALA A 78 3.75 -0.98 -10.20
N HIS A 79 2.51 -0.68 -9.80
CA HIS A 79 2.13 -0.54 -8.39
C HIS A 79 2.26 -1.84 -7.59
N LYS A 80 2.13 -3.00 -8.24
CA LYS A 80 2.36 -4.32 -7.61
C LYS A 80 3.86 -4.55 -7.36
N PHE A 81 4.70 -4.22 -8.33
CA PHE A 81 6.15 -4.29 -8.18
C PHE A 81 6.65 -3.34 -7.08
N TYR A 82 6.08 -2.13 -6.98
CA TYR A 82 6.43 -1.17 -5.92
C TYR A 82 6.18 -1.69 -4.51
N LEU A 83 5.09 -2.45 -4.32
CA LEU A 83 4.74 -3.09 -3.05
C LEU A 83 5.47 -4.42 -2.81
N GLY A 84 6.38 -4.84 -3.70
CA GLY A 84 7.09 -6.12 -3.60
C GLY A 84 6.26 -7.34 -4.00
N GLN A 85 5.08 -7.14 -4.62
CA GLN A 85 4.19 -8.20 -5.08
C GLN A 85 4.54 -8.62 -6.53
N THR A 86 5.79 -9.04 -6.76
CA THR A 86 6.34 -9.31 -8.09
C THR A 86 5.52 -10.34 -8.88
N GLY A 87 5.03 -11.40 -8.22
CA GLY A 87 4.19 -12.41 -8.87
C GLY A 87 2.91 -11.83 -9.48
N LEU A 88 2.21 -10.96 -8.73
CA LEU A 88 1.02 -10.27 -9.25
C LEU A 88 1.37 -9.23 -10.32
N GLY A 89 2.53 -8.57 -10.20
CA GLY A 89 3.04 -7.67 -11.23
C GLY A 89 3.27 -8.38 -12.57
N ILE A 90 3.85 -9.58 -12.55
CA ILE A 90 4.08 -10.39 -13.76
C ILE A 90 2.75 -10.79 -14.40
N VAL A 91 1.75 -11.18 -13.61
CA VAL A 91 0.41 -11.45 -14.13
C VAL A 91 -0.17 -10.23 -14.83
N TYR A 92 -0.06 -9.04 -14.23
CA TYR A 92 -0.52 -7.79 -14.86
C TYR A 92 0.23 -7.50 -16.16
N LEU A 93 1.54 -7.77 -16.20
CA LEU A 93 2.37 -7.61 -17.39
C LEU A 93 1.93 -8.55 -18.53
N LEU A 94 1.64 -9.82 -18.23
CA LEU A 94 1.19 -10.80 -19.22
C LEU A 94 -0.20 -10.49 -19.79
N PHE A 95 -1.07 -9.87 -18.99
CA PHE A 95 -2.40 -9.46 -19.40
C PHE A 95 -2.48 -8.01 -19.88
N CYS A 96 -1.35 -7.28 -19.97
CA CYS A 96 -1.36 -5.84 -20.26
C CYS A 96 -2.03 -5.49 -21.61
N TRP A 97 -1.89 -6.37 -22.59
CA TRP A 97 -2.53 -6.27 -23.92
C TRP A 97 -4.06 -6.38 -23.91
N THR A 98 -4.66 -6.94 -22.85
CA THR A 98 -6.13 -7.07 -22.74
C THR A 98 -6.78 -5.80 -22.24
N THR A 99 -6.01 -4.79 -21.80
CA THR A 99 -6.50 -3.56 -21.14
C THR A 99 -7.21 -3.79 -19.80
N ILE A 100 -7.55 -5.04 -19.46
CA ILE A 100 -8.18 -5.46 -18.19
C ILE A 100 -7.35 -5.04 -16.97
N PRO A 101 -6.01 -5.22 -16.94
CA PRO A 101 -5.19 -4.81 -15.79
C PRO A 101 -5.29 -3.32 -15.48
N GLY A 102 -5.44 -2.47 -16.52
CA GLY A 102 -5.62 -1.03 -16.36
C GLY A 102 -6.96 -0.66 -15.70
N TRP A 103 -8.02 -1.42 -15.98
CA TRP A 103 -9.30 -1.24 -15.30
C TRP A 103 -9.23 -1.66 -13.83
N ILE A 104 -8.60 -2.80 -13.56
CA ILE A 104 -8.47 -3.34 -12.20
C ILE A 104 -7.57 -2.42 -11.35
N SER A 105 -6.46 -1.92 -11.91
CA SER A 105 -5.55 -1.02 -11.20
C SER A 105 -6.20 0.29 -10.79
N LEU A 106 -7.15 0.80 -11.59
CA LEU A 106 -7.88 2.02 -11.29
C LEU A 106 -8.80 1.83 -10.07
N ILE A 107 -9.45 0.66 -9.97
CA ILE A 107 -10.23 0.28 -8.78
C ILE A 107 -9.30 0.05 -7.58
N GLU A 108 -8.17 -0.65 -7.79
CA GLU A 108 -7.21 -0.93 -6.73
C GLU A 108 -6.52 0.32 -6.19
N ALA A 109 -6.33 1.36 -7.01
CA ALA A 109 -5.69 2.61 -6.63
C ALA A 109 -6.36 3.24 -5.41
N PHE A 110 -7.68 3.10 -5.26
CA PHE A 110 -8.43 3.63 -4.12
C PHE A 110 -8.04 2.97 -2.80
N SER A 111 -7.95 1.64 -2.76
CA SER A 111 -7.56 0.90 -1.55
C SER A 111 -6.05 0.74 -1.39
N LEU A 112 -5.26 1.24 -2.34
CA LEU A 112 -3.81 1.11 -2.33
C LEU A 112 -3.17 1.93 -1.20
N LEU A 113 -3.82 3.01 -0.77
CA LEU A 113 -3.39 3.80 0.38
C LEU A 113 -3.29 2.94 1.64
N VAL A 114 -4.35 2.18 1.93
CA VAL A 114 -4.39 1.26 3.08
C VAL A 114 -3.44 0.10 2.90
N LYS A 115 -3.41 -0.51 1.70
CA LYS A 115 -2.49 -1.62 1.43
C LYS A 115 -1.04 -1.22 1.67
N THR A 116 -0.66 0.00 1.27
CA THR A 116 0.69 0.53 1.49
C THR A 116 0.95 0.79 2.97
N ALA A 117 0.02 1.43 3.68
CA ALA A 117 0.13 1.67 5.11
C ALA A 117 0.30 0.35 5.89
N LYS A 118 -0.60 -0.62 5.65
CA LYS A 118 -0.55 -1.95 6.27
C LYS A 118 0.74 -2.70 5.95
N ASN A 119 1.25 -2.61 4.73
CA ASN A 119 2.54 -3.20 4.36
C ASN A 119 3.69 -2.56 5.15
N ASN A 120 3.68 -1.23 5.32
CA ASN A 120 4.66 -0.53 6.15
C ASN A 120 4.57 -0.95 7.62
N GLU A 121 3.36 -1.14 8.16
CA GLU A 121 3.16 -1.66 9.51
C GLU A 121 3.72 -3.07 9.68
N THR A 122 3.46 -3.97 8.74
CA THR A 122 4.04 -5.33 8.77
C THR A 122 5.56 -5.28 8.78
N LYS A 123 6.18 -4.44 7.94
CA LYS A 123 7.63 -4.25 7.94
C LYS A 123 8.14 -3.64 9.25
N ALA A 124 7.42 -2.70 9.84
CA ALA A 124 7.75 -2.17 11.16
C ALA A 124 7.69 -3.26 12.25
N LYS A 125 6.68 -4.16 12.20
CA LYS A 125 6.57 -5.31 13.12
C LYS A 125 7.74 -6.27 12.97
N GLU A 126 8.10 -6.64 11.73
CA GLU A 126 9.25 -7.50 11.44
C GLU A 126 10.54 -6.91 12.03
N LEU A 127 10.78 -5.61 11.80
CA LEU A 127 11.93 -4.90 12.37
C LEU A 127 11.87 -4.87 13.90
N TYR A 128 10.72 -4.52 14.48
CA TYR A 128 10.55 -4.42 15.94
C TYR A 128 10.87 -5.75 16.64
N GLN A 129 10.41 -6.87 16.06
CA GLN A 129 10.71 -8.20 16.56
C GLN A 129 12.22 -8.50 16.52
N MET A 130 12.92 -8.09 15.46
CA MET A 130 14.38 -8.23 15.34
C MET A 130 15.13 -7.49 16.45
N TYR A 131 14.75 -6.24 16.75
CA TYR A 131 15.36 -5.43 17.82
C TYR A 131 15.02 -5.90 19.23
N THR A 132 13.84 -6.51 19.39
CA THR A 132 13.36 -7.05 20.67
C THR A 132 13.96 -8.42 20.97
N ARG A 133 14.12 -9.30 19.98
CA ARG A 133 14.65 -10.66 20.18
C ARG A 133 16.18 -10.77 20.28
N THR A 134 16.95 -9.87 19.65
CA THR A 134 18.39 -10.14 19.37
C THR A 134 19.37 -9.40 20.29
N TYR A 135 18.95 -8.31 20.95
CA TYR A 135 19.81 -7.52 21.83
C TYR A 135 19.27 -7.54 23.26
N PRO A 136 19.72 -8.47 24.14
CA PRO A 136 19.45 -8.36 25.56
C PRO A 136 20.10 -7.07 26.07
N VAL A 137 19.34 -6.29 26.83
CA VAL A 137 19.86 -5.11 27.54
C VAL A 137 20.86 -5.65 28.56
N ARG A 138 22.16 -5.63 28.23
CA ARG A 138 23.20 -5.89 29.22
C ARG A 138 23.38 -4.59 30.00
N TYR A 139 22.92 -4.62 31.25
CA TYR A 139 23.15 -3.59 32.26
C TYR A 139 24.64 -3.46 32.56
#